data_AF-A0A7S2HAT7-F1
#
_entry.id   AF-A0A7S2HAT7-F1
#
_cell.length_a   1.000
_cell.length_b   1.000
_cell.length_c   1.000
_cell.angle_alpha   90.00
_cell.angle_beta   90.00
_cell.angle_gamma   90.00
#
_symmetry.space_group_name_H-M   'P 1'
#
loop_
_entity.id
_entity.type
_entity.pdbx_description
1 polymer ?
#
loop_
_entity_poly.entity_id
_entity_poly.type
_entity_poly.pdbx_seq_one_letter_code
_entity_poly.pdbx_strand_id
1 'polypeptide(L)'
;MPQLGEFDSSEFCEQLIAAQEELTANNIKLRVIGIGDETAAKEFCNFSGLSLDVLRIDPTASLHDTLKLKRGPEWTISDDVPDGVLSFALSTLPGGVPKDGSLLRPAANAWVNYLAM
;
A
#
# COMPACT_ATOMS: atom_id res chain seq x y z
N MET A 1 11.94 -12.64 -17.45
CA MET A 1 12.38 -11.29 -17.07
C MET A 1 12.05 -11.14 -15.60
N PRO A 2 13.04 -10.96 -14.71
CA PRO A 2 12.76 -10.85 -13.30
C PRO A 2 12.07 -9.50 -13.03
N GLN A 3 11.05 -9.55 -12.19
CA GLN A 3 10.16 -8.47 -11.81
C GLN A 3 10.97 -7.37 -11.09
N LEU A 4 11.30 -6.30 -11.80
CA LEU A 4 11.76 -5.03 -11.23
C LEU A 4 10.51 -4.29 -10.75
N GLY A 5 9.99 -4.68 -9.59
CA GLY A 5 8.73 -4.14 -9.09
C GLY A 5 8.24 -4.76 -7.79
N GLU A 6 9.14 -5.14 -6.88
CA GLU A 6 8.82 -5.42 -5.48
C GLU A 6 9.69 -4.53 -4.61
N PHE A 7 9.36 -3.25 -4.58
CA PHE A 7 9.81 -2.36 -3.52
C PHE A 7 8.52 -1.95 -2.82
N ASP A 8 8.40 -2.32 -1.55
CA ASP A 8 7.29 -1.88 -0.71
C ASP A 8 7.23 -0.34 -0.77
N SER A 9 6.04 0.24 -0.69
CA SER A 9 5.86 1.70 -0.71
C SER A 9 6.70 2.38 0.38
N SER A 10 6.97 1.64 1.47
CA SER A 10 7.90 2.03 2.54
C SER A 10 9.34 2.20 2.04
N GLU A 11 9.91 1.22 1.34
CA GLU A 11 11.29 1.25 0.85
C GLU A 11 11.51 2.35 -0.21
N PHE A 12 10.53 2.58 -1.08
CA PHE A 12 10.57 3.74 -1.97
C PHE A 12 10.58 5.06 -1.20
N CYS A 13 9.77 5.18 -0.15
CA CYS A 13 9.75 6.38 0.68
C CYS A 13 11.08 6.57 1.40
N GLU A 14 11.71 5.51 1.92
CA GLU A 14 13.04 5.57 2.53
C GLU A 14 14.10 6.10 1.55
N GLN A 15 14.11 5.60 0.31
CA GLN A 15 15.01 6.09 -0.73
C GLN A 15 14.74 7.55 -1.10
N LEU A 16 13.48 7.96 -1.19
CA LEU A 16 13.08 9.35 -1.49
C LEU A 16 13.44 10.31 -0.36
N ILE A 17 13.34 9.87 0.90
CA ILE A 17 13.79 10.63 2.07
C ILE A 17 15.31 10.82 2.00
N ALA A 18 16.07 9.76 1.72
CA ALA A 18 17.52 9.84 1.58
C ALA A 18 17.96 10.79 0.45
N ALA A 19 17.19 10.87 -0.64
CA ALA A 19 17.46 11.75 -1.78
C ALA A 19 16.88 13.17 -1.63
N GLN A 20 16.20 13.50 -0.53
CA GLN A 20 15.41 14.73 -0.43
C GLN A 20 16.23 16.02 -0.53
N GLU A 21 17.45 16.02 0.02
CA GLU A 21 18.37 17.16 -0.09
C GLU A 21 18.80 17.40 -1.54
N GLU A 22 19.10 16.33 -2.27
CA GLU A 22 19.49 16.39 -3.69
C GLU A 22 18.32 16.84 -4.57
N LEU A 23 17.11 16.34 -4.32
CA LEU A 23 15.89 16.82 -4.99
C LEU A 23 15.71 18.33 -4.79
N THR A 24 15.88 18.79 -3.55
CA THR A 24 15.76 20.22 -3.20
C THR A 24 16.84 21.07 -3.89
N ALA A 25 18.09 20.62 -3.88
CA ALA A 25 19.21 21.30 -4.54
C ALA A 25 18.99 21.44 -6.05
N ASN A 26 18.26 20.51 -6.66
CA ASN A 26 17.91 20.51 -8.08
C ASN A 26 16.55 21.18 -8.38
N ASN A 27 15.95 21.89 -7.40
CA ASN A 27 14.63 22.54 -7.53
C ASN A 27 13.48 21.56 -7.83
N ILE A 28 13.59 20.30 -7.40
CA ILE A 28 12.55 19.28 -7.53
C ILE A 28 11.79 19.17 -6.20
N LYS A 29 10.47 19.34 -6.25
CA LYS A 29 9.60 19.17 -5.08
C LYS A 29 9.08 17.75 -5.00
N LEU A 30 9.34 17.09 -3.87
CA LEU A 30 8.79 15.76 -3.59
C LEU A 30 7.30 15.82 -3.27
N ARG A 31 6.52 14.91 -3.87
CA ARG A 31 5.11 14.67 -3.56
C ARG A 31 4.84 13.17 -3.65
N VAL A 32 4.40 12.57 -2.55
CA VAL A 32 3.98 11.17 -2.48
C VAL A 32 2.46 11.13 -2.46
N ILE A 33 1.86 10.22 -3.23
CA ILE A 33 0.40 9.99 -3.23
C ILE A 33 0.14 8.62 -2.62
N GLY A 34 -0.58 8.58 -1.50
CA GLY A 34 -1.01 7.33 -0.86
C GLY A 34 -2.52 7.13 -1.00
N ILE A 35 -2.95 5.90 -1.25
CA ILE A 35 -4.36 5.52 -1.18
C ILE A 35 -4.65 5.07 0.25
N GLY A 36 -5.66 5.66 0.91
CA GLY A 36 -6.00 5.33 2.29
C GLY A 36 -6.68 6.47 3.04
N ASP A 37 -6.57 6.46 4.36
CA ASP A 37 -7.13 7.48 5.24
C ASP A 37 -6.05 8.24 6.04
N GLU A 38 -6.47 9.27 6.77
CA GLU A 38 -5.58 10.11 7.57
C GLU A 38 -4.89 9.36 8.72
N THR A 39 -5.53 8.34 9.28
CA THR A 39 -4.97 7.56 10.39
C THR A 39 -3.82 6.71 9.88
N ALA A 40 -4.06 5.94 8.83
CA ALA A 40 -3.03 5.12 8.18
C ALA A 40 -1.88 5.99 7.64
N ALA A 41 -2.18 7.16 7.08
CA ALA A 41 -1.15 8.10 6.62
C ALA A 41 -0.23 8.58 7.76
N LYS A 42 -0.79 8.92 8.92
CA LYS A 42 0.00 9.32 10.10
C LYS A 42 0.87 8.18 10.61
N GLU A 43 0.31 6.97 10.69
CA GLU A 43 1.07 5.79 11.11
C GLU A 43 2.21 5.49 10.14
N PHE A 44 1.95 5.55 8.82
CA PHE A 44 2.95 5.35 7.78
C PHE A 44 4.07 6.40 7.84
N CYS A 45 3.73 7.68 7.97
CA CYS A 45 4.71 8.77 8.12
C CYS A 45 5.56 8.60 9.39
N ASN A 46 4.93 8.24 10.52
CA ASN A 46 5.64 7.99 11.77
C ASN A 46 6.61 6.79 11.66
N PHE A 47 6.21 5.74 10.93
CA PHE A 47 7.04 4.56 10.72
C PHE A 47 8.21 4.83 9.75
N SER A 48 7.93 5.43 8.59
CA SER A 48 8.91 5.64 7.52
C SER A 48 9.80 6.87 7.70
N GLY A 49 9.40 7.84 8.54
CA GLY A 49 10.04 9.14 8.64
C GLY A 49 9.66 10.13 7.52
N LEU A 50 8.75 9.75 6.61
CA LEU A 50 8.27 10.64 5.56
C LEU A 50 7.48 11.81 6.17
N SER A 51 7.79 13.04 5.76
CA SER A 51 7.01 14.20 6.21
C SER A 51 5.56 14.12 5.71
N LEU A 52 4.61 14.36 6.61
CA LEU A 52 3.19 14.42 6.25
C LEU A 52 2.90 15.54 5.24
N ASP A 53 3.70 16.61 5.22
CA ASP A 53 3.54 17.74 4.28
C ASP A 53 3.78 17.34 2.82
N VAL A 54 4.56 16.28 2.58
CA VAL A 54 4.83 15.76 1.23
C VAL A 54 3.87 14.64 0.84
N LEU A 55 3.12 14.06 1.78
CA LEU A 55 2.13 13.02 1.51
C LEU A 55 0.76 13.63 1.19
N ARG A 56 0.17 13.23 0.06
CA ARG A 56 -1.23 13.52 -0.28
C ARG A 56 -2.01 12.22 -0.24
N ILE A 57 -3.14 12.24 0.45
CA ILE A 57 -4.05 11.11 0.57
C ILE A 57 -5.08 11.17 -0.56
N ASP A 58 -5.30 10.04 -1.23
CA ASP A 58 -6.35 9.82 -2.23
C ASP A 58 -7.25 8.66 -1.76
N PRO A 59 -8.29 8.93 -0.94
CA PRO A 59 -9.07 7.88 -0.27
C PRO A 59 -9.80 6.93 -1.22
N THR A 60 -10.07 7.37 -2.45
CA THR A 60 -10.86 6.63 -3.43
C THR A 60 -10.02 6.09 -4.58
N ALA A 61 -8.70 6.25 -4.54
CA ALA A 61 -7.80 5.95 -5.67
C ALA A 61 -8.15 6.68 -6.98
N SER A 62 -8.95 7.75 -6.90
CA SER A 62 -9.49 8.48 -8.07
C SER A 62 -8.41 9.02 -8.99
N LEU A 63 -7.27 9.46 -8.43
CA LEU A 63 -6.14 9.95 -9.20
C LEU A 63 -5.45 8.81 -9.95
N HIS A 64 -5.24 7.69 -9.28
CA HIS A 64 -4.61 6.50 -9.87
C HIS A 64 -5.45 5.94 -11.02
N ASP A 65 -6.77 5.86 -10.83
CA ASP A 65 -7.72 5.42 -11.85
C ASP A 65 -7.74 6.37 -13.06
N THR A 66 -7.79 7.68 -12.82
CA THR A 66 -7.80 8.69 -13.88
C THR A 66 -6.54 8.61 -14.75
N LEU A 67 -5.39 8.38 -14.11
CA LEU A 67 -4.11 8.22 -14.77
C LEU A 67 -3.89 6.81 -15.37
N LYS A 68 -4.84 5.90 -15.17
CA LYS A 68 -4.76 4.49 -15.58
C LYS A 68 -3.47 3.82 -15.10
N LEU A 69 -3.02 4.18 -13.91
CA LEU A 69 -1.91 3.49 -13.26
C LEU A 69 -2.35 2.07 -12.95
N LYS A 70 -1.50 1.09 -13.26
CA LYS A 70 -1.86 -0.32 -13.17
C LYS A 70 -2.18 -0.69 -11.73
N ARG A 71 -3.42 -1.08 -11.48
CA ARG A 71 -3.83 -1.86 -10.31
C ARG A 71 -3.58 -3.35 -10.58
N GLY A 72 -3.42 -4.13 -9.52
CA GLY A 72 -3.50 -5.58 -9.62
C GLY A 72 -4.84 -6.06 -10.15
N PRO A 73 -5.03 -7.38 -10.32
CA PRO A 73 -6.35 -7.89 -10.66
C PRO A 73 -7.39 -7.43 -9.62
N GLU A 74 -8.66 -7.36 -10.01
CA GLU A 74 -9.76 -7.07 -9.08
C GLU A 74 -10.45 -8.37 -8.67
N TRP A 75 -9.65 -9.33 -8.21
CA TRP A 75 -10.20 -10.61 -7.79
C TRP A 75 -10.82 -10.50 -6.40
N THR A 76 -11.93 -11.19 -6.24
CA THR A 76 -12.62 -11.39 -4.97
C THR A 76 -12.64 -12.88 -4.67
N ILE A 77 -12.19 -13.25 -3.49
CA ILE A 77 -12.28 -14.63 -3.00
C ILE A 77 -13.76 -14.99 -2.84
N SER A 78 -14.15 -16.17 -3.31
CA SER A 78 -15.53 -16.66 -3.21
C SER A 78 -16.01 -16.73 -1.75
N ASP A 79 -17.30 -16.49 -1.55
CA ASP A 79 -17.97 -16.68 -0.26
C ASP A 79 -17.97 -18.14 0.21
N ASP A 80 -17.78 -19.09 -0.71
CA ASP A 80 -17.65 -20.52 -0.39
C ASP A 80 -16.34 -20.87 0.33
N VAL A 81 -15.34 -19.99 0.27
CA VAL A 81 -14.07 -20.20 0.98
C VAL A 81 -14.29 -19.93 2.46
N PRO A 82 -14.06 -20.91 3.36
CA PRO A 82 -14.26 -20.72 4.79
C PRO A 82 -13.30 -19.68 5.38
N ASP A 83 -13.80 -18.86 6.30
CA ASP A 83 -13.02 -17.83 7.00
C ASP A 83 -11.79 -18.40 7.73
N GLY A 84 -11.84 -19.67 8.16
CA GLY A 84 -10.71 -20.37 8.76
C GLY A 84 -9.53 -20.55 7.79
N VAL A 85 -9.81 -20.77 6.51
CA VAL A 85 -8.77 -20.86 5.46
C VAL A 85 -8.15 -19.48 5.23
N LEU A 86 -8.96 -18.42 5.20
CA LEU A 86 -8.49 -17.05 5.06
C LEU A 86 -7.61 -16.63 6.24
N SER A 87 -8.05 -16.94 7.45
CA SER A 87 -7.32 -16.65 8.68
C SER A 87 -5.99 -17.40 8.71
N PHE A 88 -5.98 -18.68 8.32
CA PHE A 88 -4.74 -19.45 8.22
C PHE A 88 -3.77 -18.83 7.20
N ALA A 89 -4.24 -18.51 5.99
CA ALA A 89 -3.40 -17.89 4.98
C ALA A 89 -2.83 -16.55 5.46
N LEU A 90 -3.67 -15.65 5.99
CA LEU A 90 -3.24 -14.35 6.52
C LEU A 90 -2.26 -14.47 7.69
N SER A 91 -2.36 -15.50 8.52
CA SER A 91 -1.43 -15.73 9.63
C SER A 91 0.02 -15.97 9.17
N THR A 92 0.21 -16.39 7.93
CA THR A 92 1.54 -16.61 7.34
C THR A 92 2.09 -15.37 6.62
N LEU A 93 1.27 -14.34 6.42
CA LEU A 93 1.62 -13.14 5.68
C LEU A 93 1.95 -11.99 6.65
N PRO A 94 2.77 -11.01 6.22
CA PRO A 94 2.97 -9.77 6.97
C PRO A 94 1.64 -9.10 7.34
N GLY A 95 1.59 -8.49 8.54
CA GLY A 95 0.35 -7.91 9.09
C GLY A 95 -0.58 -8.90 9.79
N GLY A 96 -0.48 -10.20 9.48
CA GLY A 96 -1.22 -11.26 10.16
C GLY A 96 -2.74 -11.19 9.97
N VAL A 97 -3.48 -11.86 10.85
CA VAL A 97 -4.94 -11.85 10.85
C VAL A 97 -5.45 -10.53 11.45
N PRO A 98 -6.34 -9.78 10.76
CA PRO A 98 -6.94 -8.57 11.31
C PRO A 98 -7.64 -8.82 12.65
N LYS A 99 -7.55 -7.85 13.57
CA LYS A 99 -8.24 -7.90 14.87
C LYS A 99 -9.75 -7.70 14.72
N ASP A 100 -10.17 -6.91 13.75
CA ASP A 100 -11.56 -6.74 13.38
C ASP A 100 -11.94 -7.78 12.32
N GLY A 101 -12.88 -8.67 12.66
CA GLY A 101 -13.36 -9.71 11.75
C GLY A 101 -14.01 -9.16 10.48
N SER A 102 -14.51 -7.91 10.49
CA SER A 102 -15.05 -7.26 9.30
C SER A 102 -13.99 -7.06 8.19
N LEU A 103 -12.71 -7.01 8.58
CA LEU A 103 -11.58 -6.79 7.69
C LEU A 103 -10.96 -8.08 7.14
N LEU A 104 -11.42 -9.27 7.57
CA LEU A 104 -10.81 -10.55 7.19
C LEU A 104 -10.81 -10.77 5.67
N ARG A 105 -12.00 -10.66 5.04
CA ARG A 105 -12.16 -10.83 3.59
C ARG A 105 -11.54 -9.68 2.78
N PRO A 106 -11.72 -8.40 3.16
CA PRO A 106 -11.00 -7.29 2.55
C PRO A 106 -9.48 -7.48 2.56
N ALA A 107 -8.89 -7.89 3.69
CA ALA A 107 -7.46 -8.14 3.80
C ALA A 107 -7.00 -9.31 2.92
N ALA A 108 -7.76 -10.41 2.89
CA ALA A 108 -7.45 -11.56 2.04
C ALA A 108 -7.53 -11.21 0.54
N ASN A 109 -8.56 -10.46 0.11
CA ASN A 109 -8.68 -9.97 -1.26
C ASN A 109 -7.51 -9.05 -1.63
N ALA A 110 -7.11 -8.13 -0.74
CA ALA A 110 -5.98 -7.25 -0.95
C ALA A 110 -4.68 -8.04 -1.17
N TRP A 111 -4.41 -9.06 -0.34
CA TRP A 111 -3.25 -9.93 -0.50
C TRP A 111 -3.26 -10.76 -1.79
N VAL A 112 -4.41 -11.33 -2.18
CA VAL A 112 -4.51 -12.07 -3.45
C VAL A 112 -4.24 -11.16 -4.65
N ASN A 113 -4.81 -9.96 -4.62
CA ASN A 113 -4.59 -8.99 -5.70
C ASN A 113 -3.16 -8.46 -5.71
N TYR A 114 -2.52 -8.33 -4.54
CA TYR A 114 -1.12 -7.97 -4.43
C TYR A 114 -0.20 -9.05 -5.03
N LEU A 115 -0.38 -10.31 -4.63
CA LEU A 115 0.47 -11.43 -5.07
C LEU A 115 0.31 -11.78 -6.56
N ALA A 116 -0.75 -11.32 -7.20
CA ALA A 116 -1.04 -11.55 -8.61
C ALA A 116 -0.57 -10.40 -9.53
N MET A 117 0.10 -9.37 -8.99
CA MET A 117 0.71 -8.27 -9.76
C MET A 117 2.03 -8.65 -10.42
#